data_AF-A0A9R1NKP2-F1
#
_entry.id   AF-A0A9R1NKP2-F1
#
_cell.length_a   1.000
_cell.length_b   1.000
_cell.length_c   1.000
_cell.angle_alpha   90.00
_cell.angle_beta   90.00
_cell.angle_gamma   90.00
#
_symmetry.space_group_name_H-M   'P 1'
#
loop_
_entity.id
_entity.type
_entity.pdbx_description
1 polymer ?
#
loop_
_entity_poly.entity_id
_entity_poly.type
_entity_poly.pdbx_seq_one_letter_code
_entity_poly.pdbx_strand_id
1 'polypeptide(L)'
;MRPLDEKETTMVFEKLFKFTGPNLKHLTVHALDLLAAHARRRIWLKPDTERSFLFGNSVPKSALARITENTKSGDGVVVMSMADVPLGFGVAARGAQDCRKADTNAVVVLHQSDAGEYLRKEEELM
;
A
#
# COMPACT_ATOMS: atom_id res chain seq x y z
N MET A 1 18.07 -2.92 12.31
CA MET A 1 17.31 -4.11 12.77
C MET A 1 17.19 -5.08 11.61
N ARG A 2 17.19 -6.39 11.84
CA ARG A 2 17.06 -7.39 10.76
C ARG A 2 15.64 -7.38 10.17
N PRO A 3 15.44 -7.67 8.87
CA PRO A 3 14.11 -7.84 8.31
C PRO A 3 13.40 -9.06 8.90
N LEU A 4 12.08 -8.95 9.08
CA LEU A 4 11.23 -10.08 9.49
C LEU A 4 11.04 -11.07 8.35
N ASP A 5 11.01 -12.36 8.70
CA ASP A 5 10.68 -13.42 7.76
C ASP A 5 9.17 -13.51 7.49
N GLU A 6 8.78 -14.19 6.42
CA GLU A 6 7.39 -14.29 5.95
C GLU A 6 6.46 -14.88 7.03
N LYS A 7 6.97 -15.87 7.78
CA LYS A 7 6.26 -16.48 8.91
C LYS A 7 6.07 -15.51 10.07
N GLU A 8 7.11 -14.74 10.40
CA GLU A 8 7.08 -13.78 11.50
C GLU A 8 6.13 -12.63 11.18
N THR A 9 6.13 -12.18 9.93
CA THR A 9 5.25 -11.13 9.41
C THR A 9 3.79 -11.53 9.57
N THR A 10 3.42 -12.74 9.12
CA THR A 10 2.06 -13.27 9.27
C THR A 10 1.64 -13.37 10.73
N MET A 11 2.54 -13.83 11.59
CA MET A 11 2.26 -14.00 13.02
C MET A 11 2.03 -12.66 13.74
N VAL A 12 2.70 -11.59 13.31
CA VAL A 12 2.47 -10.23 13.81
C VAL A 12 1.10 -9.72 13.36
N PHE A 13 0.75 -9.89 12.09
CA PHE A 13 -0.56 -9.47 11.56
C PHE A 13 -1.73 -10.24 12.19
N GLU A 14 -1.59 -11.54 12.45
CA GLU A 14 -2.60 -12.34 13.15
C GLU A 14 -2.81 -11.86 14.59
N LYS A 15 -1.72 -11.57 15.32
CA LYS A 15 -1.80 -11.05 16.69
C LYS A 15 -2.42 -9.66 16.72
N LEU A 16 -2.05 -8.80 15.78
CA LEU A 16 -2.65 -7.47 15.63
C LEU A 16 -4.14 -7.61 15.32
N PHE A 17 -4.54 -8.46 14.37
CA PHE A 17 -5.95 -8.71 14.04
C PHE A 17 -6.75 -9.19 15.25
N LYS A 18 -6.17 -10.10 16.04
CA LYS A 18 -6.80 -10.60 17.26
C LYS A 18 -6.96 -9.50 18.32
N PHE A 19 -6.06 -8.51 18.36
CA PHE A 19 -6.06 -7.44 19.35
C PHE A 19 -6.94 -6.25 18.95
N THR A 20 -6.91 -5.83 17.68
CA THR A 20 -7.66 -4.68 17.17
C THR A 20 -9.00 -5.06 16.52
N GLY A 21 -9.26 -6.35 16.29
CA GLY A 21 -10.48 -6.83 15.65
C GLY A 21 -10.67 -6.30 14.22
N PRO A 22 -11.92 -6.10 13.76
CA PRO A 22 -12.22 -5.55 12.43
C PRO A 22 -11.56 -4.18 12.17
N ASN A 23 -11.25 -3.45 13.25
CA ASN A 23 -10.57 -2.16 13.19
C ASN A 23 -9.08 -2.28 12.85
N LEU A 24 -8.55 -3.49 12.63
CA LEU A 24 -7.24 -3.66 11.98
C LEU A 24 -7.22 -2.98 10.59
N LYS A 25 -8.37 -2.83 9.93
CA LYS A 25 -8.46 -2.06 8.68
C LYS A 25 -8.09 -0.58 8.86
N HIS A 26 -8.20 -0.07 10.09
CA HIS A 26 -7.72 1.25 10.49
C HIS A 26 -6.30 1.20 11.07
N LEU A 27 -5.54 0.10 10.89
CA LEU A 27 -4.12 0.08 11.23
C LEU A 27 -3.47 1.22 10.47
N THR A 28 -3.17 2.26 11.22
CA THR A 28 -3.05 3.64 10.76
C THR A 28 -1.80 3.84 9.93
N VAL A 29 -1.76 4.99 9.25
CA VAL A 29 -0.55 5.64 8.72
C VAL A 29 0.62 5.58 9.71
N HIS A 30 0.38 5.55 11.02
CA HIS A 30 1.42 5.44 12.03
C HIS A 30 2.21 4.12 12.01
N ALA A 31 1.60 3.01 11.56
CA ALA A 31 2.30 1.74 11.37
C ALA A 31 2.96 1.64 9.97
N LEU A 32 2.71 2.62 9.10
CA LEU A 32 3.15 2.60 7.71
C LEU A 32 4.68 2.53 7.61
N ASP A 33 5.41 3.31 8.40
CA ASP A 33 6.87 3.32 8.36
C ASP A 33 7.47 1.96 8.78
N LEU A 34 6.90 1.35 9.83
CA LEU A 34 7.32 0.05 10.34
C LEU A 34 7.03 -1.06 9.32
N LEU A 35 5.85 -1.04 8.71
CA LEU A 35 5.44 -2.04 7.72
C LEU A 35 6.16 -1.85 6.38
N ALA A 36 6.37 -0.61 5.95
CA ALA A 36 7.08 -0.29 4.71
C ALA A 36 8.53 -0.79 4.74
N ALA A 37 9.20 -0.68 5.89
CA ALA A 37 10.56 -1.19 6.09
C ALA A 37 10.68 -2.71 5.85
N HIS A 38 9.61 -3.46 6.14
CA HIS A 38 9.57 -4.92 6.03
C HIS A 38 8.71 -5.43 4.86
N ALA A 39 8.10 -4.53 4.09
CA ALA A 39 7.23 -4.90 2.99
C ALA A 39 8.02 -5.57 1.87
N ARG A 40 7.71 -6.85 1.62
CA ARG A 40 8.24 -7.59 0.46
C ARG A 40 7.68 -7.05 -0.85
N ARG A 41 6.44 -6.58 -0.86
CA ARG A 41 5.73 -6.13 -2.07
C ARG A 41 5.50 -4.63 -2.00
N ARG A 42 6.24 -3.91 -2.83
CA ARG A 42 6.20 -2.45 -2.94
C ARG A 42 5.88 -2.00 -4.36
N ILE A 43 5.21 -0.87 -4.43
CA ILE A 43 4.84 -0.19 -5.68
C ILE A 43 5.21 1.28 -5.56
N TRP A 44 5.85 1.82 -6.59
CA TRP A 44 6.25 3.23 -6.64
C TRP A 44 5.37 3.97 -7.63
N LEU A 45 4.88 5.13 -7.22
CA LEU A 45 4.09 6.04 -8.04
C LEU A 45 4.96 7.09 -8.72
N LYS A 46 4.51 7.62 -9.85
CA LYS A 46 5.13 8.82 -10.45
C LYS A 46 4.82 10.05 -9.59
N PRO A 47 5.74 11.02 -9.45
CA PRO A 47 5.56 12.19 -8.57
C PRO A 47 4.25 12.95 -8.78
N ASP A 48 3.85 13.17 -10.04
CA ASP A 48 2.63 13.91 -10.38
C ASP A 48 1.34 13.21 -9.91
N THR A 49 1.40 11.90 -9.68
CA THR A 49 0.25 11.06 -9.36
C THR A 49 0.13 10.72 -7.88
N GLU A 50 1.15 11.03 -7.07
CA GLU A 50 1.16 10.75 -5.63
C GLU A 50 -0.01 11.45 -4.92
N ARG A 51 -0.29 12.70 -5.28
CA ARG A 51 -1.41 13.46 -4.72
C ARG A 51 -2.75 12.77 -4.96
N SER A 52 -2.95 12.19 -6.14
CA SER A 52 -4.20 11.49 -6.46
C SER A 52 -4.43 10.32 -5.50
N PHE A 53 -3.38 9.56 -5.19
CA PHE A 53 -3.45 8.46 -4.22
C PHE A 53 -3.73 8.95 -2.80
N LEU A 54 -3.07 10.03 -2.35
CA LEU A 54 -3.32 10.66 -1.05
C LEU A 54 -4.72 11.30 -0.91
N PHE A 55 -5.44 11.45 -2.01
CA PHE A 55 -6.85 11.84 -2.02
C PHE A 55 -7.81 10.65 -2.06
N GLY A 56 -7.33 9.42 -1.85
CA GLY A 56 -8.17 8.22 -1.77
C GLY A 56 -8.44 7.54 -3.11
N ASN A 57 -7.71 7.89 -4.18
CA ASN A 57 -7.92 7.29 -5.49
C ASN A 57 -7.07 6.02 -5.67
N SER A 58 -7.64 5.06 -6.41
CA SER A 58 -6.90 3.88 -6.86
C SER A 58 -5.87 4.23 -7.94
N VAL A 59 -4.84 3.39 -8.06
CA VAL A 59 -3.69 3.66 -8.93
C VAL A 59 -3.95 3.09 -10.33
N PRO A 60 -4.02 3.92 -11.38
CA PRO A 60 -4.03 3.45 -12.77
C PRO A 60 -2.62 3.08 -13.23
N LYS A 61 -2.52 2.30 -14.31
CA LYS A 61 -1.24 1.91 -14.90
C LYS A 61 -0.39 3.12 -15.32
N SER A 62 -1.02 4.22 -15.73
CA SER A 62 -0.35 5.48 -16.07
C SER A 62 0.46 6.08 -14.91
N ALA A 63 -0.01 5.90 -13.67
CA ALA A 63 0.60 6.38 -12.43
C ALA A 63 1.71 5.46 -11.92
N LEU A 64 1.76 4.21 -12.38
CA LEU A 64 2.75 3.22 -11.94
C LEU A 64 4.15 3.55 -12.48
N ALA A 65 5.09 3.82 -11.59
CA ALA A 65 6.51 3.97 -11.93
C ALA A 65 7.25 2.63 -11.86
N ARG A 66 7.15 1.93 -10.73
CA ARG A 66 7.80 0.62 -10.50
C ARG A 66 6.89 -0.30 -9.71
N ILE A 67 6.98 -1.61 -9.96
CA ILE A 67 6.29 -2.66 -9.21
C ILE A 67 7.31 -3.74 -8.87
N THR A 68 7.23 -4.27 -7.65
CA THR A 68 8.08 -5.40 -7.25
C THR A 68 7.77 -6.62 -8.12
N GLU A 69 8.80 -7.38 -8.48
CA GLU A 69 8.59 -8.62 -9.23
C GLU A 69 7.81 -9.65 -8.39
N ASN A 70 7.16 -10.60 -9.06
CA ASN A 70 6.34 -11.64 -8.44
C ASN A 70 5.12 -11.15 -7.64
N THR A 71 4.77 -9.86 -7.69
CA THR A 71 3.46 -9.40 -7.21
C THR A 71 2.34 -10.09 -8.00
N LYS A 72 1.40 -10.72 -7.30
CA LYS A 72 0.21 -11.38 -7.85
C LYS A 72 -1.02 -10.51 -7.60
N SER A 73 -2.09 -10.74 -8.38
CA SER A 73 -3.39 -10.14 -8.07
C SER A 73 -3.87 -10.59 -6.68
N GLY A 74 -4.44 -9.67 -5.91
CA GLY A 74 -4.87 -9.89 -4.53
C GLY A 74 -3.78 -9.70 -3.47
N ASP A 75 -2.50 -9.55 -3.86
CA ASP A 75 -1.44 -9.28 -2.90
C ASP A 75 -1.60 -7.89 -2.26
N GLY A 76 -1.43 -7.82 -0.94
CA GLY A 76 -1.25 -6.55 -0.23
C GLY A 76 0.09 -5.90 -0.62
N VAL A 77 0.05 -4.62 -0.95
CA VAL A 77 1.19 -3.84 -1.42
C VAL A 77 1.32 -2.54 -0.63
N VAL A 78 2.56 -2.14 -0.36
CA VAL A 78 2.85 -0.80 0.14
C VAL A 78 3.09 0.13 -1.03
N VAL A 79 2.38 1.25 -1.03
CA VAL A 79 2.49 2.30 -2.05
C VAL A 79 3.52 3.31 -1.57
N MET A 80 4.52 3.57 -2.40
CA MET A 80 5.69 4.40 -2.12
C MET A 80 5.77 5.56 -3.13
N SER A 81 6.36 6.66 -2.71
CA SER A 81 6.84 7.73 -3.60
C SER A 81 8.14 7.31 -4.28
N MET A 82 8.54 8.02 -5.35
CA MET A 82 9.87 7.82 -5.97
C MET A 82 11.05 8.16 -5.05
N ALA A 83 10.79 8.85 -3.94
CA ALA A 83 11.78 9.19 -2.92
C ALA A 83 11.84 8.16 -1.78
N ASP A 84 11.25 6.96 -1.97
CA ASP A 84 11.14 5.89 -0.98
C ASP A 84 10.41 6.31 0.32
N VAL A 85 9.51 7.29 0.21
CA VAL A 85 8.59 7.67 1.28
C VAL A 85 7.33 6.83 1.16
N PRO A 86 6.88 6.13 2.21
CA PRO A 86 5.65 5.36 2.13
C PRO A 86 4.43 6.28 2.14
N LEU A 87 3.50 6.05 1.22
CA LEU A 87 2.30 6.87 1.01
C LEU A 87 1.04 6.20 1.55
N GLY A 88 1.01 4.87 1.61
CA GLY A 88 -0.13 4.12 2.13
C GLY A 88 -0.14 2.65 1.73
N PHE A 89 -1.30 2.03 1.85
CA PHE A 89 -1.53 0.63 1.56
C PHE A 89 -2.53 0.45 0.42
N GLY A 90 -2.33 -0.60 -0.34
CA GLY A 90 -3.26 -1.02 -1.39
C GLY A 90 -3.26 -2.51 -1.61
N VAL A 91 -4.15 -2.96 -2.50
CA VAL A 91 -4.20 -4.34 -2.97
C VAL A 91 -3.91 -4.34 -4.47
N ALA A 92 -2.98 -5.18 -4.90
CA ALA A 92 -2.67 -5.34 -6.31
C ALA A 92 -3.90 -5.88 -7.06
N ALA A 93 -4.47 -5.07 -7.96
CA ALA A 93 -5.56 -5.51 -8.83
C ALA A 93 -5.04 -6.50 -9.89
N ARG A 94 -3.76 -6.34 -10.28
CA ARG A 94 -3.09 -7.11 -11.33
C ARG A 94 -1.69 -7.50 -10.90
N GLY A 95 -1.20 -8.63 -11.43
CA GLY A 95 0.16 -9.06 -11.18
C GLY A 95 1.20 -8.22 -11.93
N ALA A 96 2.47 -8.31 -11.53
CA ALA A 96 3.56 -7.52 -12.11
C ALA A 96 3.71 -7.73 -13.64
N GLN A 97 3.51 -8.95 -14.12
CA GLN A 97 3.54 -9.26 -15.56
C GLN A 97 2.31 -8.71 -16.30
N ASP A 98 1.14 -8.80 -15.69
CA ASP A 98 -0.12 -8.32 -16.27
C ASP A 98 -0.15 -6.79 -16.35
N CYS A 99 0.43 -6.12 -15.35
CA CYS A 99 0.61 -4.67 -15.35
C CYS A 99 1.43 -4.17 -16.54
N ARG A 100 2.32 -4.99 -17.14
CA ARG A 100 3.08 -4.59 -18.34
C ARG A 100 2.24 -4.59 -19.61
N LYS A 101 1.18 -5.40 -19.64
CA LYS A 101 0.28 -5.56 -20.80
C LYS A 101 -1.04 -4.79 -20.64
N ALA A 102 -1.29 -4.24 -19.46
CA ALA A 102 -2.52 -3.54 -19.14
C ALA A 102 -2.60 -2.16 -19.83
N ASP A 103 -3.81 -1.75 -20.16
CA ASP A 103 -4.08 -0.42 -20.71
C ASP A 103 -3.65 0.69 -19.75
N THR A 104 -3.30 1.85 -20.30
CA THR A 104 -2.84 3.03 -19.54
C THR A 104 -3.79 3.43 -18.40
N ASN A 105 -5.10 3.28 -18.62
CA ASN A 105 -6.13 3.63 -17.63
C ASN A 105 -6.57 2.45 -16.75
N ALA A 106 -6.05 1.25 -16.99
CA ALA A 106 -6.41 0.09 -16.18
C ALA A 106 -5.92 0.28 -14.75
N VAL A 107 -6.79 0.02 -13.78
CA VAL A 107 -6.43 0.02 -12.36
C VAL A 107 -5.47 -1.12 -12.08
N VAL A 108 -4.34 -0.80 -11.45
CA VAL A 108 -3.28 -1.74 -11.08
C VAL A 108 -3.18 -1.95 -9.57
N VAL A 109 -3.56 -0.94 -8.77
CA VAL A 109 -3.65 -1.04 -7.31
C VAL A 109 -4.96 -0.44 -6.86
N LEU A 110 -5.72 -1.20 -6.09
CA LEU A 110 -6.89 -0.73 -5.36
C LEU A 110 -6.40 -0.03 -4.09
N HIS A 111 -6.82 1.22 -3.92
CA HIS A 111 -6.55 1.98 -2.70
C HIS A 111 -7.23 1.31 -1.49
N GLN A 112 -6.55 1.31 -0.34
CA GLN A 112 -7.11 0.82 0.93
C GLN A 112 -6.98 1.87 2.03
N SER A 113 -5.80 2.49 2.15
CA SER A 113 -5.54 3.58 3.08
C SER A 113 -4.34 4.40 2.62
N ASP A 114 -4.31 5.66 3.02
CA ASP A 114 -3.26 6.59 2.63
C ASP A 114 -2.93 7.59 3.75
N ALA A 115 -1.73 8.17 3.68
CA ALA A 115 -1.24 9.13 4.65
C ALA A 115 -2.09 10.42 4.73
N GLY A 116 -2.79 10.77 3.66
CA GLY A 116 -3.70 11.91 3.62
C GLY A 116 -5.01 11.68 4.35
N GLU A 117 -5.34 10.46 4.77
CA GLU A 117 -6.53 10.22 5.62
C GLU A 117 -6.44 10.95 6.96
N TYR A 118 -5.24 11.07 7.53
CA TYR A 118 -5.03 11.76 8.81
C TYR A 118 -5.47 13.23 8.75
N LEU A 119 -5.15 13.91 7.66
CA LEU A 119 -5.51 15.32 7.44
C LEU A 119 -6.99 15.51 7.09
N ARG A 120 -7.66 14.47 6.57
CA ARG A 120 -9.05 14.55 6.11
C ARG A 120 -10.06 14.11 7.16
N LYS A 121 -9.65 13.25 8.09
CA LYS A 121 -10.51 12.66 9.14
C LYS A 121 -10.13 13.14 10.53
N GLU A 122 -9.43 14.27 10.64
CA GLU A 122 -9.00 14.84 11.92
C GLU A 122 -10.19 15.05 12.89
N GLU A 123 -11.36 15.46 12.39
CA GLU A 123 -12.60 15.60 13.19
C GLU A 123 -13.27 14.28 13.59
N GLU A 124 -13.03 13.19 12.87
CA GLU A 124 -13.67 11.88 13.12
C GLU A 124 -12.78 10.97 14.02
N LEU A 125 -11.51 11.34 14.19
CA LEU A 125 -10.49 10.66 14.98
C LEU A 125 -10.29 11.29 16.39
N MET A 126 -10.90 12.44 16.68
CA MET A 126 -10.95 13.08 18.01
C MET A 126 -12.27 12.79 18.71
#